data_AF-A0A7X9L998-F1
#
_entry.id   AF-A0A7X9L998-F1
#
_cell.length_a   1.000
_cell.length_b   1.000
_cell.length_c   1.000
_cell.angle_alpha   90.00
_cell.angle_beta   90.00
_cell.angle_gamma   90.00
#
_symmetry.space_group_name_H-M   'P 1'
#
loop_
_entity.id
_entity.type
_entity.pdbx_description
1 polymer ?
#
loop_
_entity_poly.entity_id
_entity_poly.type
_entity_poly.pdbx_seq_one_letter_code
_entity_poly.pdbx_strand_id
1 'polypeptide(L)'
;MTNQHPRVARIIAAAFTLTLLTTGCSVAVSTGSPSDPPASTQPADVPSSVAPPRTEESVPADAVAVDTLVAKASRPAERTSATIKGDAGGTRHDNALSLWAGCEGTPDEVVFGIAGHQIFQGRLGLRASVPDDIVIEVLILVDGEAVQNIRLDGTNPTPALIPVRFLIEDATTVLTRTKVVRGTCTESADSYAVLVDGYVH
;
A
#
# COMPACT_ATOMS: atom_id res chain seq x y z
N MET A 1 13.87 -51.82 -2.36
CA MET A 1 15.09 -51.44 -1.62
C MET A 1 15.23 -49.92 -1.73
N THR A 2 14.51 -49.17 -0.87
CA THR A 2 15.03 -48.53 0.36
C THR A 2 16.14 -47.52 0.09
N ASN A 3 15.81 -46.22 0.16
CA ASN A 3 16.21 -45.40 1.32
C ASN A 3 15.58 -44.00 1.27
N GLN A 4 14.48 -43.84 2.03
CA GLN A 4 14.13 -42.59 2.70
C GLN A 4 15.24 -42.24 3.68
N HIS A 5 15.66 -40.98 3.77
CA HIS A 5 16.17 -40.37 5.00
C HIS A 5 15.71 -38.91 5.08
N PRO A 6 14.99 -38.51 6.15
CA PRO A 6 14.59 -37.13 6.41
C PRO A 6 15.67 -36.41 7.24
N ARG A 7 15.85 -35.10 7.04
CA ARG A 7 16.62 -34.24 7.96
C ARG A 7 15.83 -32.95 8.22
N VAL A 8 15.05 -32.95 9.31
CA VAL A 8 15.32 -32.24 10.58
C VAL A 8 15.10 -30.72 10.44
N ALA A 9 13.86 -30.32 10.69
CA ALA A 9 13.49 -28.96 11.03
C ALA A 9 13.99 -28.63 12.44
N ARG A 10 14.78 -27.56 12.60
CA ARG A 10 15.09 -26.98 13.90
C ARG A 10 14.14 -25.82 14.15
N ILE A 11 13.20 -26.03 15.06
CA ILE A 11 12.35 -25.00 15.66
C ILE A 11 13.21 -24.28 16.69
N ILE A 12 13.50 -23.00 16.47
CA ILE A 12 14.09 -22.13 17.48
C ILE A 12 12.93 -21.35 18.10
N ALA A 13 12.55 -21.75 19.30
CA ALA A 13 11.65 -20.99 20.16
C ALA A 13 12.44 -19.82 20.78
N ALA A 14 12.06 -18.59 20.45
CA ALA A 14 12.57 -17.40 21.14
C ALA A 14 11.51 -16.94 22.17
N ALA A 15 11.93 -16.89 23.42
CA ALA A 15 11.10 -16.58 24.57
C ALA A 15 10.69 -15.10 24.61
N PHE A 16 9.40 -14.90 24.86
CA PHE A 16 8.77 -13.66 25.29
C PHE A 16 9.49 -13.07 26.52
N THR A 17 9.85 -11.78 26.46
CA THR A 17 10.14 -11.00 27.67
C THR A 17 9.26 -9.74 27.62
N LEU A 18 8.23 -9.73 28.46
CA LEU A 18 7.27 -8.64 28.63
C LEU A 18 7.78 -7.73 29.76
N THR A 19 8.13 -6.48 29.45
CA THR A 19 8.50 -5.49 30.47
C THR A 19 7.34 -4.50 30.63
N LEU A 20 6.56 -4.66 31.70
CA LEU A 20 5.67 -3.62 32.20
C LEU A 20 6.50 -2.54 32.88
N LEU A 21 6.26 -1.27 32.53
CA LEU A 21 6.62 -0.13 33.38
C LEU A 21 5.43 0.84 33.49
N THR A 22 5.33 1.36 34.70
CA THR A 22 4.17 1.92 35.37
C THR A 22 4.12 3.44 35.29
N THR A 23 2.94 3.98 35.62
CA THR A 23 2.68 5.20 36.42
C THR A 23 2.96 6.60 35.86
N GLY A 24 1.96 7.47 35.97
CA GLY A 24 2.12 8.92 36.09
C GLY A 24 0.78 9.68 36.04
N CYS A 25 0.31 10.19 37.19
CA CYS A 25 -0.99 10.82 37.40
C CYS A 25 -1.07 12.31 36.99
N SER A 26 -2.29 12.69 36.59
CA SER A 26 -3.08 13.93 36.76
C SER A 26 -2.43 15.27 37.17
N VAL A 27 -2.84 16.35 36.47
CA VAL A 27 -3.19 17.66 37.09
C VAL A 27 -4.41 18.26 36.39
N ALA A 28 -5.25 18.92 37.20
CA ALA A 28 -6.58 19.42 36.89
C ALA A 28 -6.62 20.96 36.73
N VAL A 29 -7.60 21.41 35.95
CA VAL A 29 -8.44 22.64 36.07
C VAL A 29 -7.78 24.03 35.97
N SER A 30 -8.28 24.83 35.02
CA SER A 30 -8.62 26.23 35.29
C SER A 30 -9.91 26.62 34.56
N THR A 31 -10.91 27.00 35.35
CA THR A 31 -12.22 27.53 34.96
C THR A 31 -12.13 29.04 34.74
N GLY A 32 -12.66 29.53 33.61
CA GLY A 32 -12.91 30.95 33.38
C GLY A 32 -13.99 31.15 32.32
N SER A 33 -15.17 31.59 32.74
CA SER A 33 -16.25 32.19 31.94
C SER A 33 -16.46 33.64 32.42
N PRO A 34 -17.35 34.45 31.82
CA PRO A 34 -17.56 34.75 30.41
C PRO A 34 -17.46 36.29 30.17
N SER A 35 -17.23 36.72 28.94
CA SER A 35 -17.57 38.09 28.51
C SER A 35 -18.12 38.06 27.09
N ASP A 36 -19.37 38.51 26.98
CA ASP A 36 -20.19 38.70 25.79
C ASP A 36 -19.71 39.87 24.89
N PRO A 37 -20.29 40.04 23.69
CA PRO A 37 -19.55 40.36 22.45
C PRO A 37 -19.66 41.84 22.03
N PRO A 38 -18.96 42.22 20.95
CA PRO A 38 -19.51 43.18 20.00
C PRO A 38 -19.86 42.50 18.68
N ALA A 39 -21.05 42.84 18.20
CA ALA A 39 -21.49 42.62 16.84
C ALA A 39 -20.51 43.27 15.83
N SER A 40 -20.15 42.53 14.79
CA SER A 40 -19.75 43.08 13.51
C SER A 40 -20.09 42.08 12.40
N THR A 41 -21.17 42.40 11.71
CA THR A 41 -21.54 41.90 10.39
C THR A 41 -20.42 42.16 9.38
N GLN A 42 -19.87 41.10 8.81
CA GLN A 42 -19.19 41.16 7.51
C GLN A 42 -19.38 39.82 6.79
N PRO A 43 -20.15 39.76 5.69
CA PRO A 43 -20.08 38.63 4.78
C PRO A 43 -18.75 38.74 4.02
N ALA A 44 -17.78 37.92 4.39
CA ALA A 44 -16.67 37.63 3.50
C ALA A 44 -17.18 36.58 2.51
N ASP A 45 -17.58 37.05 1.32
CA ASP A 45 -17.57 36.23 0.11
C ASP A 45 -16.13 35.76 -0.10
N VAL A 46 -15.78 34.62 0.49
CA VAL A 46 -14.60 33.87 0.11
C VAL A 46 -14.96 33.22 -1.22
N PRO A 47 -14.33 33.58 -2.34
CA PRO A 47 -14.53 32.83 -3.56
C PRO A 47 -14.12 31.38 -3.27
N SER A 48 -15.08 30.47 -3.45
CA SER A 48 -14.81 29.04 -3.49
C SER A 48 -13.64 28.84 -4.43
N SER A 49 -12.48 28.52 -3.87
CA SER A 49 -11.34 28.03 -4.61
C SER A 49 -11.79 26.68 -5.15
N VAL A 50 -12.33 26.71 -6.36
CA VAL A 50 -12.62 25.53 -7.16
C VAL A 50 -11.31 24.75 -7.19
N ALA A 51 -11.29 23.61 -6.51
CA ALA A 51 -10.18 22.69 -6.58
C ALA A 51 -9.88 22.46 -8.08
N PRO A 52 -8.61 22.55 -8.51
CA PRO A 52 -8.28 22.33 -9.91
C PRO A 52 -8.86 20.98 -10.34
N PRO A 53 -9.43 20.90 -11.56
CA PRO A 53 -9.96 19.63 -12.07
C PRO A 53 -8.85 18.59 -11.94
N ARG A 54 -9.18 17.44 -11.33
CA ARG A 54 -8.30 16.28 -11.35
C ARG A 54 -8.00 16.02 -12.81
N THR A 55 -6.74 16.13 -13.20
CA THR A 55 -6.28 15.58 -14.46
C THR A 55 -6.45 14.07 -14.33
N GLU A 56 -7.61 13.56 -14.73
CA GLU A 56 -7.77 12.14 -14.99
C GLU A 56 -6.83 11.83 -16.14
N GLU A 57 -5.69 11.22 -15.81
CA GLU A 57 -4.79 10.69 -16.81
C GLU A 57 -5.58 9.66 -17.62
N SER A 58 -5.81 9.99 -18.89
CA SER A 58 -6.64 9.19 -19.78
C SER A 58 -6.00 7.83 -19.98
N VAL A 59 -6.72 6.76 -19.64
CA VAL A 59 -6.30 5.39 -19.92
C VAL A 59 -6.22 5.20 -21.44
N PRO A 60 -5.09 4.73 -22.00
CA PRO A 60 -4.93 4.41 -23.42
C PRO A 60 -5.99 3.42 -23.90
N ALA A 61 -6.43 3.55 -25.15
CA ALA A 61 -7.49 2.71 -25.70
C ALA A 61 -7.10 1.23 -25.82
N ASP A 62 -5.81 0.94 -25.91
CA ASP A 62 -5.19 -0.39 -25.99
C ASP A 62 -4.68 -0.91 -24.64
N ALA A 63 -4.96 -0.20 -23.55
CA ALA A 63 -4.52 -0.59 -22.22
C ALA A 63 -5.15 -1.92 -21.77
N VAL A 64 -4.31 -2.82 -21.27
CA VAL A 64 -4.70 -4.08 -20.65
C VAL A 64 -4.51 -4.00 -19.14
N ALA A 65 -5.56 -4.30 -18.38
CA ALA A 65 -5.51 -4.25 -16.93
C ALA A 65 -4.57 -5.34 -16.38
N VAL A 66 -3.69 -4.97 -15.44
CA VAL A 66 -2.64 -5.90 -14.93
C VAL A 66 -3.22 -7.09 -14.16
N ASP A 67 -4.42 -6.98 -13.60
CA ASP A 67 -5.05 -8.08 -12.87
C ASP A 67 -5.43 -9.24 -13.79
N THR A 68 -5.67 -8.99 -15.08
CA THR A 68 -5.91 -10.06 -16.06
C THR A 68 -4.62 -10.72 -16.54
N LEU A 69 -3.46 -10.20 -16.12
CA LEU A 69 -2.13 -10.65 -16.53
C LEU A 69 -1.38 -11.40 -15.42
N VAL A 70 -2.01 -11.66 -14.28
CA VAL A 70 -1.40 -12.41 -13.17
C VAL A 70 -1.11 -13.84 -13.63
N ALA A 71 0.16 -14.15 -13.84
CA ALA A 71 0.63 -15.47 -14.25
C ALA A 71 0.89 -16.39 -13.04
N LYS A 72 1.38 -15.80 -11.93
CA LYS A 72 1.69 -16.53 -10.69
C LYS A 72 1.64 -15.57 -9.51
N ALA A 73 1.21 -16.05 -8.34
CA ALA A 73 1.32 -15.29 -7.10
C ALA A 73 1.55 -16.22 -5.90
N SER A 74 2.27 -15.74 -4.88
CA SER A 74 2.46 -16.47 -3.61
C SER A 74 1.16 -16.59 -2.82
N ARG A 75 0.27 -15.60 -2.96
CA ARG A 75 -1.07 -15.54 -2.40
C ARG A 75 -2.03 -14.96 -3.43
N PRO A 76 -3.36 -15.15 -3.29
CA PRO A 76 -4.33 -14.64 -4.27
C PRO A 76 -4.14 -13.15 -4.56
N ALA A 77 -3.81 -12.83 -5.81
CA ALA A 77 -3.64 -11.46 -6.30
C ALA A 77 -4.80 -11.15 -7.25
N GLU A 78 -5.94 -10.80 -6.66
CA GLU A 78 -7.20 -10.61 -7.38
C GLU A 78 -7.57 -9.14 -7.46
N ARG A 79 -8.34 -8.78 -8.49
CA ARG A 79 -9.02 -7.49 -8.55
C ARG A 79 -9.99 -7.37 -7.38
N THR A 80 -9.94 -6.23 -6.73
CA THR A 80 -10.74 -5.89 -5.56
C THR A 80 -11.08 -4.40 -5.60
N SER A 81 -11.74 -3.94 -4.55
CA SER A 81 -11.83 -2.53 -4.24
C SER A 81 -11.02 -2.18 -2.99
N ALA A 82 -10.49 -0.96 -2.91
CA ALA A 82 -9.77 -0.50 -1.73
C ALA A 82 -10.01 0.99 -1.45
N THR A 83 -10.10 1.34 -0.17
CA THR A 83 -9.88 2.71 0.30
C THR A 83 -8.41 2.84 0.70
N ILE A 84 -7.78 3.95 0.32
CA ILE A 84 -6.35 4.15 0.48
C ILE A 84 -6.05 4.93 1.76
N LYS A 85 -5.07 4.45 2.52
CA LYS A 85 -4.58 5.16 3.69
C LYS A 85 -3.96 6.51 3.28
N GLY A 86 -4.31 7.57 3.99
CA GLY A 86 -3.86 8.93 3.69
C GLY A 86 -4.65 9.64 2.60
N ASP A 87 -5.58 8.97 1.91
CA ASP A 87 -6.51 9.66 1.01
C ASP A 87 -7.59 10.37 1.83
N ALA A 88 -7.46 11.69 1.98
CA ALA A 88 -8.41 12.52 2.72
C ALA A 88 -9.85 12.43 2.17
N GLY A 89 -10.02 12.05 0.90
CA GLY A 89 -11.34 11.84 0.30
C GLY A 89 -12.00 10.52 0.67
N GLY A 90 -11.24 9.57 1.26
CA GLY A 90 -11.71 8.20 1.50
C GLY A 90 -12.17 7.51 0.22
N THR A 91 -11.61 7.89 -0.93
CA THR A 91 -12.05 7.43 -2.24
C THR A 91 -11.91 5.92 -2.31
N ARG A 92 -12.98 5.25 -2.72
CA ARG A 92 -12.94 3.82 -3.04
C ARG A 92 -12.43 3.67 -4.48
N HIS A 93 -11.38 2.89 -4.65
CA HIS A 93 -10.87 2.48 -5.95
C HIS A 93 -11.38 1.09 -6.26
N ASP A 94 -12.14 0.93 -7.34
CA ASP A 94 -12.75 -0.36 -7.72
C ASP A 94 -11.85 -1.24 -8.60
N ASN A 95 -10.75 -0.68 -9.10
CA ASN A 95 -9.72 -1.39 -9.88
C ASN A 95 -8.42 -1.48 -9.08
N ALA A 96 -8.46 -2.15 -7.94
CA ALA A 96 -7.30 -2.37 -7.09
C ALA A 96 -6.86 -3.83 -7.17
N LEU A 97 -5.61 -4.10 -7.52
CA LEU A 97 -5.04 -5.44 -7.43
C LEU A 97 -4.46 -5.67 -6.03
N SER A 98 -4.82 -6.78 -5.41
CA SER A 98 -4.35 -7.15 -4.07
C SER A 98 -2.85 -7.48 -4.06
N LEU A 99 -2.07 -6.78 -3.24
CA LEU A 99 -0.66 -7.07 -2.96
C LEU A 99 -0.49 -7.43 -1.49
N TRP A 100 -0.29 -8.72 -1.21
CA TRP A 100 0.02 -9.21 0.12
C TRP A 100 1.41 -8.78 0.53
N ALA A 101 1.65 -8.66 1.82
CA ALA A 101 2.98 -8.39 2.36
C ALA A 101 3.34 -9.51 3.30
N GLY A 102 4.51 -10.11 3.08
CA GLY A 102 4.95 -11.16 3.97
C GLY A 102 5.43 -10.57 5.29
N CYS A 103 4.85 -11.07 6.37
CA CYS A 103 5.37 -10.88 7.72
C CYS A 103 6.66 -11.70 7.86
N GLU A 104 7.59 -11.27 8.71
CA GLU A 104 8.81 -12.03 9.02
C GLU A 104 9.86 -12.12 7.89
N GLY A 105 9.82 -11.18 6.93
CA GLY A 105 10.91 -10.95 5.98
C GLY A 105 10.92 -11.83 4.73
N THR A 106 10.00 -12.80 4.61
CA THR A 106 9.75 -13.48 3.32
C THR A 106 8.84 -12.59 2.47
N PRO A 107 9.24 -12.10 1.29
CA PRO A 107 8.36 -11.29 0.46
C PRO A 107 7.23 -12.13 -0.13
N ASP A 108 6.05 -11.53 -0.27
CA ASP A 108 5.02 -12.03 -1.17
C ASP A 108 5.35 -11.59 -2.60
N GLU A 109 5.07 -12.47 -3.56
CA GLU A 109 5.41 -12.27 -4.96
C GLU A 109 4.17 -12.31 -5.84
N VAL A 110 4.08 -11.42 -6.83
CA VAL A 110 3.11 -11.48 -7.93
C VAL A 110 3.85 -11.30 -9.25
N VAL A 111 3.68 -12.24 -10.17
CA VAL A 111 4.28 -12.24 -11.51
C VAL A 111 3.21 -11.94 -12.53
N PHE A 112 3.47 -10.96 -13.39
CA PHE A 112 2.64 -10.55 -14.50
C PHE A 112 3.28 -10.99 -15.82
N GLY A 113 2.50 -11.60 -16.71
CA GLY A 113 2.91 -11.85 -18.09
C GLY A 113 2.59 -10.64 -18.95
N ILE A 114 3.62 -9.91 -19.38
CA ILE A 114 3.49 -8.57 -20.01
C ILE A 114 4.08 -8.51 -21.43
N ALA A 115 4.38 -9.66 -22.03
CA ALA A 115 4.99 -9.73 -23.35
C ALA A 115 4.17 -8.95 -24.40
N GLY A 116 4.87 -8.11 -25.18
CA GLY A 116 4.27 -7.31 -26.25
C GLY A 116 3.77 -5.93 -25.83
N HIS A 117 3.92 -5.53 -24.57
CA HIS A 117 3.59 -4.19 -24.07
C HIS A 117 4.85 -3.35 -23.84
N GLN A 118 4.73 -2.02 -23.91
CA GLN A 118 5.87 -1.10 -23.83
C GLN A 118 5.93 -0.29 -22.54
N ILE A 119 4.80 -0.12 -21.86
CA ILE A 119 4.69 0.68 -20.65
C ILE A 119 3.91 -0.12 -19.61
N PHE A 120 4.46 -0.21 -18.41
CA PHE A 120 3.72 -0.61 -17.21
C PHE A 120 3.36 0.65 -16.42
N GLN A 121 2.11 0.76 -15.97
CA GLN A 121 1.73 1.84 -15.07
C GLN A 121 0.63 1.50 -14.07
N GLY A 122 0.54 2.32 -13.03
CA GLY A 122 -0.49 2.26 -12.01
C GLY A 122 -0.09 3.11 -10.80
N ARG A 123 -0.75 2.90 -9.66
CA ARG A 123 -0.45 3.61 -8.42
C ARG A 123 -0.44 2.66 -7.23
N LEU A 124 0.59 2.72 -6.40
CA LEU A 124 0.67 1.91 -5.19
C LEU A 124 0.14 2.67 -3.99
N GLY A 125 -0.62 1.99 -3.14
CA GLY A 125 -1.11 2.54 -1.88
C GLY A 125 -1.27 1.47 -0.81
N LEU A 126 -1.28 1.90 0.46
CA LEU A 126 -1.68 1.06 1.58
C LEU A 126 -3.20 1.07 1.70
N ARG A 127 -3.80 -0.07 2.05
CA ARG A 127 -5.21 -0.06 2.43
C ARG A 127 -5.42 0.71 3.73
N ALA A 128 -6.57 1.37 3.85
CA ALA A 128 -6.94 2.12 5.05
C ALA A 128 -7.02 1.24 6.31
N SER A 129 -7.34 -0.05 6.19
CA SER A 129 -7.47 -1.01 7.30
C SER A 129 -6.15 -1.48 7.91
N VAL A 130 -5.03 -1.23 7.23
CA VAL A 130 -3.69 -1.64 7.70
C VAL A 130 -3.29 -0.85 8.95
N PRO A 131 -2.43 -1.38 9.86
CA PRO A 131 -1.91 -0.60 10.99
C PRO A 131 -1.14 0.68 10.61
N ASP A 132 -1.13 1.69 11.47
CA ASP A 132 -0.50 3.01 11.20
C ASP A 132 1.03 3.01 11.38
N ASP A 133 1.57 2.05 12.11
CA ASP A 133 3.02 1.95 12.34
C ASP A 133 3.75 1.16 11.23
N ILE A 134 3.01 0.60 10.26
CA ILE A 134 3.58 -0.27 9.23
C ILE A 134 4.42 0.50 8.22
N VAL A 135 5.46 -0.17 7.71
CA VAL A 135 6.15 0.22 6.49
C VAL A 135 6.32 -0.99 5.61
N ILE A 136 5.94 -0.85 4.34
CA ILE A 136 6.02 -1.88 3.32
C ILE A 136 7.00 -1.43 2.24
N GLU A 137 7.83 -2.36 1.80
CA GLU A 137 8.69 -2.19 0.63
C GLU A 137 8.11 -3.02 -0.52
N VAL A 138 7.92 -2.36 -1.67
CA VAL A 138 7.49 -2.97 -2.93
C VAL A 138 8.64 -2.84 -3.93
N LEU A 139 9.35 -3.94 -4.16
CA LEU A 139 10.38 -4.03 -5.19
C LEU A 139 9.74 -4.53 -6.49
N ILE A 140 9.94 -3.80 -7.56
CA ILE A 140 9.44 -4.14 -8.90
C ILE A 140 10.64 -4.57 -9.75
N LEU A 141 10.54 -5.76 -10.34
CA LEU A 141 11.54 -6.32 -11.21
C LEU A 141 10.95 -6.55 -12.61
N VAL A 142 11.74 -6.26 -13.63
CA VAL A 142 11.44 -6.55 -15.05
C VAL A 142 12.43 -7.60 -15.51
N ASP A 143 11.94 -8.80 -15.87
CA ASP A 143 12.76 -9.97 -16.21
C ASP A 143 13.91 -10.25 -15.20
N GLY A 144 13.64 -9.97 -13.91
CA GLY A 144 14.57 -10.20 -12.80
C GLY A 144 15.47 -8.99 -12.45
N GLU A 145 15.43 -7.91 -13.22
CA GLU A 145 16.18 -6.68 -12.93
C GLU A 145 15.33 -5.67 -12.17
N ALA A 146 15.88 -5.10 -11.09
CA ALA A 146 15.17 -4.14 -10.27
C ALA A 146 15.02 -2.79 -10.99
N VAL A 147 13.78 -2.37 -11.22
CA VAL A 147 13.47 -1.07 -11.87
C VAL A 147 12.97 -0.02 -10.89
N GLN A 148 12.25 -0.44 -9.84
CA GLN A 148 11.74 0.47 -8.81
C GLN A 148 11.74 -0.22 -7.44
N ASN A 149 12.05 0.55 -6.40
CA ASN A 149 11.90 0.12 -5.01
C ASN A 149 11.13 1.19 -4.24
N ILE A 150 9.88 0.89 -3.92
CA ILE A 150 8.91 1.85 -3.40
C ILE A 150 8.61 1.55 -1.94
N ARG A 151 8.71 2.57 -1.09
CA ARG A 151 8.38 2.50 0.32
C ARG A 151 7.01 3.12 0.57
N LEU A 152 6.10 2.32 1.11
CA LEU A 152 4.79 2.77 1.58
C LEU A 152 4.85 2.90 3.11
N ASP A 153 4.77 4.12 3.63
CA ASP A 153 4.89 4.41 5.06
C ASP A 153 3.51 4.74 5.66
N GLY A 154 2.98 3.85 6.50
CA GLY A 154 1.69 4.02 7.15
C GLY A 154 1.68 5.15 8.18
N THR A 155 2.85 5.55 8.69
CA THR A 155 2.98 6.60 9.72
C THR A 155 2.93 7.99 9.10
N ASN A 156 3.37 8.12 7.85
CA ASN A 156 3.24 9.33 7.06
C ASN A 156 2.83 8.95 5.63
N PRO A 157 1.54 8.66 5.39
CA PRO A 157 1.04 8.13 4.12
C PRO A 157 0.88 9.24 3.07
N THR A 158 1.84 10.16 2.97
CA THR A 158 1.80 11.28 2.02
C THR A 158 2.96 11.16 1.02
N PRO A 159 2.69 11.08 -0.30
CA PRO A 159 1.35 10.98 -0.90
C PRO A 159 0.68 9.63 -0.61
N ALA A 160 -0.66 9.60 -0.59
CA ALA A 160 -1.45 8.39 -0.31
C ALA A 160 -1.27 7.30 -1.38
N LEU A 161 -1.13 7.76 -2.63
CA LEU A 161 -0.87 6.93 -3.80
C LEU A 161 0.46 7.37 -4.42
N ILE A 162 1.36 6.42 -4.62
CA ILE A 162 2.66 6.63 -5.27
C ILE A 162 2.55 6.14 -6.71
N PRO A 163 2.80 6.98 -7.73
CA PRO A 163 2.74 6.55 -9.12
C PRO A 163 3.84 5.53 -9.42
N VAL A 164 3.49 4.52 -10.19
CA VAL A 164 4.40 3.54 -10.78
C VAL A 164 4.27 3.68 -12.27
N ARG A 165 5.36 3.99 -12.95
CA ARG A 165 5.43 3.99 -14.41
C ARG A 165 6.84 3.70 -14.89
N PHE A 166 6.99 2.77 -15.81
CA PHE A 166 8.28 2.44 -16.42
C PHE A 166 8.11 1.84 -17.81
N LEU A 167 9.16 1.92 -18.61
CA LEU A 167 9.25 1.30 -19.93
C LEU A 167 9.56 -0.19 -19.78
N ILE A 168 8.99 -0.97 -20.68
CA ILE A 168 9.20 -2.40 -20.85
C ILE A 168 10.01 -2.55 -22.14
N GLU A 169 11.30 -2.87 -22.02
CA GLU A 169 12.19 -3.06 -23.18
C GLU A 169 12.31 -4.56 -23.47
N ASP A 170 11.51 -5.06 -24.43
CA ASP A 170 11.47 -6.47 -24.87
C ASP A 170 11.26 -7.49 -23.74
N ALA A 171 10.77 -7.04 -22.58
CA ALA A 171 10.61 -7.89 -21.42
C ALA A 171 9.30 -8.68 -21.45
N THR A 172 9.34 -9.84 -20.81
CA THR A 172 8.22 -10.79 -20.81
C THR A 172 7.48 -10.84 -19.48
N THR A 173 8.14 -10.42 -18.39
CA THR A 173 7.61 -10.51 -17.05
C THR A 173 7.86 -9.26 -16.21
N VAL A 174 6.88 -8.93 -15.38
CA VAL A 174 7.05 -8.02 -14.24
C VAL A 174 6.81 -8.83 -12.97
N LEU A 175 7.70 -8.71 -11.99
CA LEU A 175 7.55 -9.29 -10.66
C LEU A 175 7.44 -8.17 -9.63
N THR A 176 6.38 -8.16 -8.83
CA THR A 176 6.32 -7.37 -7.60
C THR A 176 6.68 -8.23 -6.40
N ARG A 177 7.61 -7.75 -5.59
CA ARG A 177 7.98 -8.34 -4.29
C ARG A 177 7.57 -7.39 -3.18
N THR A 178 6.69 -7.84 -2.31
CA THR A 178 6.11 -6.99 -1.25
C THR A 178 6.42 -7.59 0.13
N LYS A 179 7.07 -6.81 1.00
CA LYS A 179 7.44 -7.24 2.34
C LYS A 179 7.22 -6.13 3.36
N VAL A 180 6.90 -6.51 4.60
CA VAL A 180 6.91 -5.56 5.72
C VAL A 180 8.36 -5.37 6.20
N VAL A 181 8.79 -4.11 6.33
CA VAL A 181 10.14 -3.75 6.79
C VAL A 181 10.16 -3.07 8.15
N ARG A 182 9.02 -2.58 8.63
CA ARG A 182 8.83 -1.99 9.97
C ARG A 182 7.36 -2.08 10.37
N GLY A 183 7.11 -2.11 11.68
CA GLY A 183 5.77 -1.99 12.26
C GLY A 183 5.06 -3.32 12.45
N THR A 184 3.82 -3.22 12.88
CA THR A 184 2.99 -4.37 13.24
C THR A 184 2.50 -5.09 11.98
N CYS A 185 2.90 -6.36 11.84
CA CYS A 185 2.42 -7.27 10.79
C CYS A 185 1.58 -8.37 11.44
N THR A 186 0.29 -8.38 11.15
CA THR A 186 -0.65 -9.39 11.66
C THR A 186 -1.18 -10.24 10.52
N GLU A 187 -1.83 -11.34 10.84
CA GLU A 187 -2.73 -11.94 9.87
C GLU A 187 -3.82 -10.93 9.48
N SER A 188 -4.18 -10.92 8.21
CA SER A 188 -5.17 -10.00 7.64
C SER A 188 -6.05 -10.77 6.68
N ALA A 189 -7.35 -10.47 6.68
CA ALA A 189 -8.29 -10.99 5.70
C ALA A 189 -8.11 -10.32 4.32
N ASP A 190 -7.57 -9.10 4.31
CA ASP A 190 -7.30 -8.31 3.11
C ASP A 190 -5.79 -8.13 2.88
N SER A 191 -5.42 -7.90 1.63
CA SER A 191 -4.04 -7.53 1.29
C SER A 191 -3.62 -6.22 1.95
N TYR A 192 -2.33 -6.03 2.20
CA TYR A 192 -1.83 -4.82 2.84
C TYR A 192 -1.73 -3.64 1.87
N ALA A 193 -1.09 -3.90 0.74
CA ALA A 193 -0.94 -2.93 -0.33
C ALA A 193 -1.89 -3.27 -1.47
N VAL A 194 -2.08 -2.29 -2.34
CA VAL A 194 -2.80 -2.46 -3.60
C VAL A 194 -2.10 -1.72 -4.73
N LEU A 195 -2.18 -2.29 -5.93
CA LEU A 195 -1.88 -1.58 -7.18
C LEU A 195 -3.20 -1.11 -7.78
N VAL A 196 -3.45 0.19 -7.69
CA VAL A 196 -4.65 0.88 -8.16
C VAL A 196 -4.47 1.29 -9.61
N ASP A 197 -5.51 1.06 -10.42
CA ASP A 197 -5.58 1.41 -11.83
C ASP A 197 -4.32 0.97 -12.58
N GLY A 198 -3.92 -0.29 -12.36
CA GLY A 198 -2.75 -0.88 -12.99
C GLY A 198 -3.05 -1.36 -14.40
N TYR A 199 -2.26 -0.95 -15.38
CA TYR A 199 -2.39 -1.40 -16.76
C TYR A 199 -1.07 -1.37 -17.52
N VAL A 200 -1.01 -2.13 -18.62
CA VAL A 200 0.07 -2.14 -19.59
C VAL A 200 -0.45 -1.72 -20.97
N HIS A 201 0.41 -1.11 -21.79
CA HIS A 201 0.14 -0.79 -23.20
C HIS A 201 1.47 -0.74 -23.96
#